data_AF-A0AAF0MNU4-F1
#
_entry.id   AF-A0AAF0MNU4-F1
#
_cell.length_a   1.000
_cell.length_b   1.000
_cell.length_c   1.000
_cell.angle_alpha   90.00
_cell.angle_beta   90.00
_cell.angle_gamma   90.00
#
_symmetry.space_group_name_H-M   'P 1'
#
loop_
_entity.id
_entity.type
_entity.pdbx_description
1 polymer ?
#
loop_
_entity_poly.entity_id
_entity_poly.type
_entity_poly.pdbx_seq_one_letter_code
_entity_poly.pdbx_strand_id
1 'polypeptide(L)' 'MIIPVRCFTCGKVVGSAYPEYVKRVKMGEDPQKVLDDMGFDRYCCRRMIISHADLIGEISQLG' A
#
# COMPACT_ATOMS: atom_id res chain seq x y z
N MET A 1 2.92 9.10 -6.94
CA MET A 1 1.93 9.86 -6.16
C MET A 1 1.73 9.11 -4.86
N ILE A 2 1.54 9.80 -3.74
CA ILE A 2 1.44 9.15 -2.42
C ILE A 2 0.19 8.26 -2.35
N ILE A 3 0.27 7.13 -1.63
CA ILE A 3 -0.87 6.23 -1.40
C ILE A 3 -2.04 6.98 -0.73
N PRO A 4 -3.31 6.72 -1.11
CA PRO A 4 -4.42 7.32 -0.41
C PRO A 4 -4.38 7.03 1.09
N VAL A 5 -4.69 8.03 1.92
CA VAL A 5 -4.72 7.87 3.40
C VAL A 5 -5.75 6.81 3.81
N ARG A 6 -6.89 6.76 3.12
CA ARG A 6 -8.00 5.82 3.35
C ARG A 6 -8.38 5.11 2.07
N CYS A 7 -8.89 3.88 2.18
CA CYS A 7 -9.43 3.15 1.03
C CYS A 7 -10.68 3.85 0.47
N PHE A 8 -10.73 3.98 -0.87
CA PHE A 8 -11.84 4.62 -1.58
C PHE A 8 -13.20 3.94 -1.43
N THR A 9 -13.24 2.69 -0.98
CA THR A 9 -14.49 1.92 -0.82
C THR A 9 -14.87 1.74 0.64
N CYS A 10 -13.94 1.21 1.46
CA CYS A 10 -14.22 0.84 2.85
C CYS A 10 -13.95 1.98 3.85
N GLY A 11 -13.24 3.05 3.46
CA GLY A 11 -12.84 4.14 4.36
C GLY A 11 -11.81 3.77 5.43
N LYS A 12 -11.36 2.49 5.49
CA LYS A 12 -10.28 2.03 6.38
C LYS A 12 -8.99 2.78 6.07
N VAL A 13 -8.22 3.11 7.10
CA VAL A 13 -6.88 3.71 6.96
C VAL A 13 -5.94 2.70 6.30
N VAL A 14 -5.33 3.09 5.17
CA VAL A 14 -4.38 2.26 4.41
C VAL A 14 -3.00 2.93 4.30
N GLY A 15 -2.94 4.27 4.36
CA GLY A 15 -1.71 5.00 4.10
C GLY A 15 -0.59 4.74 5.10
N SER A 16 -0.90 4.60 6.39
CA SER A 16 0.09 4.29 7.42
C SER A 16 0.68 2.88 7.31
N ALA A 17 -0.02 1.97 6.63
CA ALA A 17 0.36 0.57 6.53
C ALA A 17 1.28 0.30 5.31
N TYR A 18 1.18 1.14 4.28
CA TYR A 18 1.91 0.95 3.02
C TYR A 18 3.44 0.86 3.15
N PRO A 19 4.13 1.70 3.94
CA PRO A 19 5.59 1.63 4.05
C PRO A 19 6.08 0.28 4.58
N GLU A 20 5.37 -0.28 5.55
CA GLU A 20 5.69 -1.59 6.13
C GLU A 20 5.42 -2.72 5.14
N TYR A 21 4.31 -2.66 4.40
CA TYR A 21 4.03 -3.61 3.32
C TYR A 21 5.15 -3.63 2.27
N VAL A 22 5.56 -2.45 1.78
CA VAL A 22 6.64 -2.34 0.79
C VAL A 22 7.96 -2.88 1.32
N LYS A 23 8.28 -2.61 2.59
CA LYS A 23 9.48 -3.12 3.24
C LYS A 23 9.50 -4.66 3.28
N ARG A 24 8.42 -5.29 3.76
CA ARG A 24 8.32 -6.76 3.87
C ARG A 24 8.36 -7.45 2.52
N VAL A 25 7.63 -6.92 1.54
CA VAL A 25 7.65 -7.46 0.16
C VAL A 25 9.04 -7.33 -0.46
N LYS A 26 9.76 -6.22 -0.22
CA LYS A 26 11.17 -6.06 -0.66
C LYS A 26 12.13 -7.02 0.05
N MET A 27 11.81 -7.47 1.26
CA MET A 27 12.58 -8.50 1.98
C MET A 27 12.30 -9.92 1.45
N GLY A 28 11.37 -10.09 0.51
CA GLY A 28 11.03 -11.37 -0.11
C GLY A 28 9.88 -12.11 0.58
N GLU A 29 9.15 -11.46 1.49
CA GLU A 29 7.92 -12.03 2.04
C GLU A 29 6.81 -12.06 0.99
N ASP A 30 5.95 -13.09 1.07
CA ASP A 30 4.81 -13.23 0.19
C ASP A 30 3.78 -12.10 0.40
N PRO A 31 3.39 -11.36 -0.65
CA PRO A 31 2.49 -10.22 -0.53
C PRO A 31 1.14 -10.55 0.11
N GLN A 32 0.62 -11.76 -0.13
CA GLN A 32 -0.66 -12.17 0.43
C GLN A 32 -0.56 -12.36 1.95
N LYS A 33 0.46 -13.09 2.41
CA LYS A 33 0.73 -13.28 3.85
C LYS A 33 0.95 -11.96 4.58
N VAL A 34 1.70 -11.04 3.99
CA VAL A 34 1.93 -9.71 4.57
C VAL A 34 0.61 -8.96 4.78
N LEU A 35 -0.30 -8.99 3.79
CA LEU A 35 -1.60 -8.33 3.90
C LEU A 35 -2.52 -9.01 4.93
N ASP A 36 -2.43 -10.33 5.05
CA ASP A 36 -3.17 -11.12 6.05
C ASP A 36 -2.67 -10.77 7.47
N ASP A 37 -1.37 -10.75 7.69
CA ASP A 37 -0.74 -10.43 8.98
C ASP A 37 -1.01 -8.98 9.42
N MET A 38 -1.16 -8.06 8.46
CA MET A 38 -1.51 -6.67 8.70
C MET A 38 -3.03 -6.44 8.91
N GLY A 39 -3.84 -7.50 8.84
CA GLY A 39 -5.29 -7.46 9.09
C GLY A 39 -6.10 -6.81 7.97
N PHE A 40 -5.66 -6.92 6.71
CA PHE A 40 -6.41 -6.39 5.56
C PHE A 40 -7.35 -7.42 4.95
N ASP A 41 -8.43 -7.82 5.63
CA ASP A 41 -9.31 -8.90 5.14
C ASP A 41 -10.06 -8.57 3.84
N ARG A 42 -10.54 -7.32 3.69
CA ARG A 42 -11.37 -6.92 2.55
C ARG A 42 -10.54 -6.63 1.31
N TYR A 43 -10.90 -7.26 0.19
CA TYR A 43 -10.26 -7.06 -1.12
C TYR A 43 -10.18 -5.58 -1.54
N CYS A 44 -11.20 -4.78 -1.18
CA CYS A 44 -11.26 -3.37 -1.54
C CYS A 44 -10.15 -2.54 -0.88
N CYS A 45 -9.73 -2.91 0.33
CA CYS A 45 -8.65 -2.24 1.03
C CYS A 45 -7.29 -2.81 0.54
N ARG A 46 -7.20 -4.12 0.23
CA ARG A 46 -5.99 -4.75 -0.37
C ARG A 46 -5.59 -4.15 -1.72
N ARG A 47 -6.56 -3.93 -2.62
CA ARG A 47 -6.27 -3.38 -3.97
C ARG A 47 -5.55 -2.03 -3.93
N MET A 48 -5.81 -1.24 -2.88
CA MET A 48 -5.19 0.08 -2.70
C MET A 48 -3.69 -0.03 -2.41
N ILE A 49 -3.26 -1.14 -1.80
CA ILE A 49 -1.87 -1.40 -1.44
C ILE A 49 -1.15 -2.10 -2.59
N ILE A 50 -1.77 -3.13 -3.17
CA ILE A 50 -1.18 -3.96 -4.24
C ILE A 50 -0.92 -3.15 -5.51
N SER A 51 -1.90 -2.35 -5.95
CA SER A 51 -1.84 -1.63 -7.22
C SER A 51 -1.29 -0.21 -7.10
N HIS A 52 -0.67 0.14 -5.96
CA HIS A 52 -0.13 1.48 -5.76
C HIS A 52 1.19 1.68 -6.50
N ALA A 53 1.24 2.68 -7.38
CA ALA A 53 2.47 3.13 -8.05
C ALA A 53 2.97 4.43 -7.41
N ASP A 54 4.10 4.34 -6.69
CA ASP A 54 4.71 5.50 -6.06
C ASP A 54 5.60 6.29 -7.04
N LEU A 55 4.96 7.12 -7.85
CA LEU A 55 5.63 8.03 -8.78
C LEU A 55 6.16 9.34 -8.14
N ILE A 56 6.08 9.52 -6.81
CA ILE A 56 6.42 10.83 -6.21
C ILE A 56 7.91 11.16 -6.37
N GLY A 57 8.77 10.15 -6.27
CA GLY A 57 10.22 10.32 -6.42
C GLY A 57 10.63 10.72 -7.85
N GLU A 58 9.88 10.27 -8.85
CA GLU A 58 10.11 10.62 -10.26
C GLU A 58 9.63 12.04 -10.56
N ILE A 59 8.43 12.39 -10.09
CA ILE A 59 7.82 13.71 -10.35
C ILE A 59 8.56 14.82 -9.59
N SER A 60 9.05 14.56 -8.37
CA SER A 60 9.78 15.57 -7.57
C SER A 60 11.05 16.10 -8.23
N GLN A 61 11.57 15.43 -9.26
CA GLN A 61 12.77 15.85 -9.99
C GLN A 61 12.46 16.84 -11.12
N LEU A 62 11.18 17.05 -11.45
CA LEU A 62 10.75 17.82 -12.62
C LEU A 62 10.44 19.30 -12.34
N GLY A 63 10.55 19.75 -11.08
CA GLY A 63 10.33 21.16 -10.69
C GLY A 63 8.96 21.42 -10.10
#